data_AF-A0A7D5YVB7-F1
#
_entry.id   AF-A0A7D5YVB7-F1
#
_cell.length_a   1.000
_cell.length_b   1.000
_cell.length_c   1.000
_cell.angle_alpha   90.00
_cell.angle_beta   90.00
_cell.angle_gamma   90.00
#
_symmetry.space_group_name_H-M   'P 1'
#
loop_
_entity.id
_entity.type
_entity.pdbx_description
1 polymer ?
#
loop_
_entity_poly.entity_id
_entity_poly.type
_entity_poly.pdbx_seq_one_letter_code
_entity_poly.pdbx_strand_id
1 'polypeptide(L)'
;MDSEVADIIYKEALQKYTAKMLTQTKIVVLVIVYLAIDSRVESSKEIMKEMTVNFGKALADCKKEMGLPDSIDADFYNFWKEDYEVSNRYTGCAIICLSTKLDLVDPDGGLHHGNAHEFAKKHGADDAMAKQLIDIIHQCEKSTPRNDDGCIMMLGIAKCFKAEIHKLDWAPSMDLMVGEVIAEV
;
A
#
# COMPACT_ATOMS: atom_id res chain seq x y z
N MET A 1 -2.82 -54.35 44.95
CA MET A 1 -3.15 -53.48 43.81
C MET A 1 -2.19 -52.31 43.91
N ASP A 2 -1.11 -52.40 43.14
CA ASP A 2 0.18 -51.79 43.42
C ASP A 2 0.19 -50.28 43.21
N SER A 3 0.77 -49.55 44.17
CA SER A 3 0.98 -48.10 44.09
C SER A 3 1.80 -47.69 42.86
N GLU A 4 2.64 -48.59 42.33
CA GLU A 4 3.37 -48.38 41.07
C GLU A 4 2.45 -48.24 39.86
N VAL A 5 1.36 -49.02 39.80
CA VAL A 5 0.42 -48.96 38.67
C VAL A 5 -0.34 -47.64 38.67
N ALA A 6 -0.69 -47.11 39.85
CA ALA A 6 -1.34 -45.80 39.99
C ALA A 6 -0.41 -44.65 39.55
N ASP A 7 0.88 -44.73 39.88
CA ASP A 7 1.86 -43.68 39.56
C ASP A 7 2.17 -43.62 38.05
N ILE A 8 2.19 -44.77 37.37
CA ILE A 8 2.33 -44.86 35.91
C ILE A 8 1.11 -44.23 35.20
N ILE A 9 -0.11 -44.59 35.62
CA ILE A 9 -1.35 -44.05 35.04
C ILE A 9 -1.41 -42.53 35.23
N TYR A 10 -1.01 -42.02 36.40
CA TYR A 10 -0.98 -40.60 36.68
C TYR A 10 0.00 -39.86 35.77
N LYS A 11 1.22 -40.39 35.56
CA LYS A 11 2.22 -39.77 34.66
C LYS A 11 1.76 -39.75 33.20
N GLU A 12 1.16 -40.83 32.69
CA GLU A 12 0.62 -40.86 31.34
C GLU A 12 -0.54 -39.87 31.15
N ALA A 13 -1.43 -39.75 32.13
CA ALA A 13 -2.53 -38.79 32.11
C ALA A 13 -2.02 -37.35 32.14
N LEU A 14 -1.03 -37.06 32.99
CA LEU A 14 -0.38 -35.75 33.05
C LEU A 14 0.27 -35.42 31.71
N GLN A 15 1.02 -36.35 31.13
CA GLN A 15 1.71 -36.15 29.85
C GLN A 15 0.73 -35.89 28.69
N LYS A 16 -0.39 -36.62 28.64
CA LYS A 16 -1.48 -36.38 27.68
C LYS A 16 -2.15 -35.02 27.91
N TYR A 17 -2.37 -34.63 29.16
CA TYR A 17 -2.98 -33.34 29.51
C TYR A 17 -2.07 -32.17 29.11
N THR A 18 -0.77 -32.25 29.42
CA THR A 18 0.23 -31.24 29.05
C THR A 18 0.40 -31.14 27.53
N ALA A 19 0.40 -32.26 26.81
CA ALA A 19 0.47 -32.27 25.34
C ALA A 19 -0.78 -31.64 24.70
N LYS A 20 -1.98 -31.92 25.24
CA LYS A 20 -3.24 -31.33 24.78
C LYS A 20 -3.29 -29.83 25.04
N MET A 21 -2.90 -29.37 26.24
CA MET A 21 -2.76 -27.95 26.56
C MET A 21 -1.76 -27.25 25.65
N LEU A 22 -0.57 -27.84 25.45
CA LEU A 22 0.45 -27.27 24.56
C LEU A 22 -0.04 -27.14 23.12
N THR A 23 -0.80 -28.13 22.63
CA THR A 23 -1.38 -28.12 21.29
C THR A 23 -2.48 -27.06 21.17
N GLN A 24 -3.36 -26.94 22.17
CA GLN A 24 -4.39 -25.90 22.21
C GLN A 24 -3.78 -24.50 22.26
N THR A 25 -2.76 -24.25 23.09
CA THR A 25 -2.08 -22.96 23.15
C THR A 25 -1.44 -22.59 21.82
N LYS A 26 -0.79 -23.54 21.12
CA LYS A 26 -0.22 -23.31 19.79
C LYS A 26 -1.28 -22.91 18.76
N ILE A 27 -2.44 -23.59 18.76
CA ILE A 27 -3.56 -23.26 17.86
C ILE A 27 -4.09 -21.86 18.16
N VAL A 28 -4.30 -21.52 19.44
CA VAL A 28 -4.79 -20.19 19.84
C VAL A 28 -3.81 -19.09 19.41
N VAL A 29 -2.51 -19.29 19.61
CA VAL A 29 -1.48 -18.33 19.17
C VAL A 29 -1.48 -18.17 17.65
N LEU A 30 -1.59 -19.25 16.88
CA LEU A 30 -1.66 -19.17 15.42
C LEU A 30 -2.88 -18.37 14.95
N VAL A 31 -4.05 -18.59 15.55
CA VAL A 31 -5.27 -17.84 15.22
C VAL A 31 -5.10 -16.35 15.53
N ILE A 32 -4.53 -16.00 16.69
CA ILE A 32 -4.29 -14.59 17.06
C ILE A 32 -3.33 -13.92 16.06
N VAL A 33 -2.25 -14.60 15.67
CA VAL A 33 -1.28 -14.06 14.71
C VAL A 33 -1.94 -13.84 13.34
N TYR A 34 -2.75 -14.79 12.87
CA TYR A 34 -3.46 -14.67 11.60
C TYR A 34 -4.39 -13.45 11.58
N LEU A 35 -5.25 -13.32 12.60
CA LEU A 35 -6.17 -12.18 12.72
C LEU A 35 -5.45 -10.82 12.80
N ALA A 36 -4.29 -10.77 13.47
CA ALA A 36 -3.52 -9.54 13.57
C ALA A 36 -2.90 -9.13 12.22
N ILE A 37 -2.52 -10.09 11.38
CA ILE A 37 -1.99 -9.80 10.03
C ILE A 37 -3.11 -9.23 9.15
N ASP A 38 -4.28 -9.85 9.14
CA ASP A 38 -5.43 -9.41 8.33
C ASP A 38 -5.83 -7.97 8.67
N SER A 39 -5.92 -7.62 9.96
CA SER A 39 -6.29 -6.27 10.40
C SER A 39 -5.29 -5.18 9.97
N ARG A 40 -4.00 -5.52 9.87
CA ARG A 40 -2.97 -4.56 9.45
C ARG A 40 -3.08 -4.27 7.96
N VAL A 41 -3.32 -5.30 7.16
CA VAL A 41 -3.48 -5.18 5.71
C VAL A 41 -4.70 -4.31 5.38
N GLU A 42 -5.84 -4.55 6.04
CA GLU A 42 -7.05 -3.73 5.86
C GLU A 42 -6.78 -2.25 6.20
N SER A 43 -6.07 -1.99 7.30
CA SER A 43 -5.64 -0.63 7.66
C SER A 43 -4.71 0.01 6.62
N SER A 44 -3.81 -0.76 6.01
CA SER A 44 -2.91 -0.23 4.96
C SER A 44 -3.65 0.13 3.68
N LYS A 45 -4.68 -0.65 3.30
CA LYS A 45 -5.54 -0.34 2.14
C LYS A 45 -6.32 0.96 2.35
N GLU A 46 -6.82 1.21 3.55
CA GLU A 46 -7.47 2.49 3.91
C GLU A 46 -6.50 3.68 3.83
N ILE A 47 -5.27 3.53 4.36
CA ILE A 47 -4.25 4.59 4.26
C ILE A 47 -3.89 4.87 2.80
N MET A 48 -3.72 3.82 1.98
CA MET A 48 -3.43 3.99 0.55
C MET A 48 -4.60 4.66 -0.20
N LYS A 49 -5.84 4.39 0.19
CA LYS A 49 -7.04 5.07 -0.34
C LYS A 49 -6.98 6.56 0.02
N GLU A 50 -6.78 6.89 1.30
CA GLU A 50 -6.68 8.29 1.76
C GLU A 50 -5.56 9.06 1.05
N MET A 51 -4.38 8.44 0.91
CA MET A 51 -3.27 9.02 0.15
C MET A 51 -3.64 9.23 -1.33
N THR A 52 -4.30 8.26 -1.97
CA THR A 52 -4.68 8.33 -3.39
C THR A 52 -5.69 9.45 -3.63
N VAL A 53 -6.73 9.54 -2.80
CA VAL A 53 -7.76 10.58 -2.90
C VAL A 53 -7.11 11.97 -2.74
N ASN A 54 -6.31 12.17 -1.68
CA ASN A 54 -5.69 13.47 -1.44
C ASN A 54 -4.59 13.82 -2.46
N PHE A 55 -3.91 12.82 -3.03
CA PHE A 55 -2.98 13.02 -4.14
C PHE A 55 -3.71 13.52 -5.40
N GLY A 56 -4.90 12.99 -5.69
CA GLY A 56 -5.68 13.30 -6.89
C GLY A 56 -6.46 14.62 -6.85
N LYS A 57 -6.59 15.29 -5.70
CA LYS A 57 -7.45 16.49 -5.52
C LYS A 57 -7.17 17.63 -6.51
N ALA A 58 -5.92 17.79 -6.92
CA ALA A 58 -5.51 18.83 -7.86
C ALA A 58 -5.52 18.38 -9.34
N LEU A 59 -6.10 17.22 -9.67
CA LEU A 59 -6.06 16.67 -11.04
C LEU A 59 -6.76 17.59 -12.04
N ALA A 60 -7.91 18.17 -11.65
CA ALA A 60 -8.64 19.12 -12.51
C ALA A 60 -7.80 20.35 -12.85
N ASP A 61 -7.06 20.89 -11.87
CA ASP A 61 -6.15 22.01 -12.08
C ASP A 61 -5.00 21.62 -13.00
N CYS A 62 -4.38 20.46 -12.77
CA CYS A 62 -3.31 19.94 -13.64
C CYS A 62 -3.77 19.72 -15.09
N LYS A 63 -4.98 19.16 -15.28
CA LYS A 63 -5.58 18.99 -16.62
C LYS A 63 -5.73 20.34 -17.32
N LYS A 64 -6.23 21.35 -16.62
CA LYS A 64 -6.44 22.70 -17.16
C LYS A 64 -5.13 23.42 -17.46
N GLU A 65 -4.18 23.41 -16.53
CA GLU A 65 -2.90 24.13 -16.65
C GLU A 65 -2.02 23.56 -17.78
N MET A 66 -2.02 22.24 -17.94
CA MET A 66 -1.19 21.56 -18.94
C MET A 66 -1.93 21.22 -20.24
N GLY A 67 -3.25 21.49 -20.32
CA GLY A 67 -4.07 21.11 -21.46
C GLY A 67 -4.15 19.60 -21.70
N LEU A 68 -4.26 18.81 -20.62
CA LEU A 68 -4.29 17.35 -20.71
C LEU A 68 -5.65 16.84 -21.19
N PRO A 69 -5.69 15.76 -21.98
CA PRO A 69 -6.93 15.21 -22.50
C PRO A 69 -7.72 14.45 -21.41
N ASP A 70 -9.05 14.47 -21.49
CA ASP A 70 -9.94 13.73 -20.58
C ASP A 70 -9.73 12.21 -20.61
N SER A 71 -9.05 11.69 -21.65
CA SER A 71 -8.66 10.28 -21.73
C SER A 71 -7.82 9.80 -20.54
N ILE A 72 -7.17 10.71 -19.79
CA ILE A 72 -6.40 10.32 -18.59
C ILE A 72 -7.31 9.98 -17.40
N ASP A 73 -8.58 10.40 -17.39
CA ASP A 73 -9.48 10.17 -16.24
C ASP A 73 -9.69 8.67 -15.99
N ALA A 74 -9.73 7.88 -17.07
CA ALA A 74 -9.81 6.42 -16.99
C ALA A 74 -8.57 5.82 -16.32
N ASP A 75 -7.39 6.38 -16.57
CA ASP A 75 -6.13 5.91 -15.98
C ASP A 75 -6.12 6.16 -14.47
N PHE A 76 -6.58 7.34 -14.01
CA PHE A 76 -6.67 7.66 -12.59
C PHE A 76 -7.77 6.85 -11.89
N TYR A 77 -8.94 6.68 -12.51
CA TYR A 77 -10.03 5.90 -11.95
C TYR A 77 -9.65 4.42 -11.77
N ASN A 78 -8.99 3.83 -12.78
CA ASN A 78 -8.61 2.42 -12.76
C ASN A 78 -7.18 2.18 -12.24
N PHE A 79 -6.52 3.20 -11.68
CA PHE A 79 -5.10 3.12 -11.34
C PHE A 79 -4.78 1.92 -10.46
N TRP A 80 -5.61 1.60 -9.47
CA TRP A 80 -5.39 0.46 -8.56
C TRP A 80 -5.99 -0.87 -9.01
N LYS A 81 -6.65 -0.94 -10.17
CA LYS A 81 -7.18 -2.20 -10.69
C LYS A 81 -6.03 -3.07 -11.18
N GLU A 82 -5.89 -4.29 -10.64
CA GLU A 82 -4.74 -5.17 -10.90
C GLU A 82 -4.50 -5.43 -12.40
N ASP A 83 -5.55 -5.78 -13.14
CA ASP A 83 -5.49 -6.07 -14.58
C ASP A 83 -5.48 -4.81 -15.49
N TYR A 84 -5.47 -3.61 -14.91
CA TYR A 84 -5.48 -2.37 -15.68
C TYR A 84 -4.07 -1.85 -15.93
N GLU A 85 -3.72 -1.75 -17.21
CA GLU A 85 -2.45 -1.17 -17.63
C GLU A 85 -2.57 0.33 -17.90
N VAL A 86 -1.87 1.12 -17.09
CA VAL A 86 -1.69 2.56 -17.31
C VAL A 86 -0.62 2.75 -18.40
N SER A 87 -1.00 3.33 -19.54
CA SER A 87 -0.09 3.47 -20.69
C SER A 87 -0.09 4.87 -21.31
N ASN A 88 -0.97 5.76 -20.89
CA ASN A 88 -1.07 7.10 -21.47
C ASN A 88 0.06 8.00 -20.97
N ARG A 89 0.93 8.51 -21.85
CA ARG A 89 2.02 9.43 -21.47
C ARG A 89 1.51 10.67 -20.72
N TYR A 90 0.30 11.14 -21.03
CA TYR A 90 -0.28 12.32 -20.37
C TYR A 90 -0.62 12.05 -18.90
N THR A 91 -0.86 10.80 -18.52
CA THR A 91 -1.02 10.40 -17.12
C THR A 91 0.28 10.60 -16.35
N GLY A 92 1.42 10.26 -16.94
CA GLY A 92 2.73 10.55 -16.35
C GLY A 92 2.95 12.05 -16.15
N CYS A 93 2.57 12.88 -17.12
CA CYS A 93 2.63 14.34 -16.97
C CYS A 93 1.73 14.86 -15.84
N ALA A 94 0.51 14.32 -15.73
CA ALA A 94 -0.42 14.66 -14.65
C ALA A 94 0.17 14.31 -13.27
N ILE A 95 0.79 13.14 -13.14
CA ILE A 95 1.45 12.71 -11.90
C ILE A 95 2.58 13.67 -11.52
N ILE A 96 3.41 14.12 -12.47
CA ILE A 96 4.44 15.14 -12.19
C ILE A 96 3.79 16.41 -11.64
N CYS A 97 2.76 16.93 -12.32
CA CYS A 97 2.07 18.14 -11.89
C CYS A 97 1.48 18.02 -10.47
N LEU A 98 0.83 16.89 -10.17
CA LEU A 98 0.29 16.61 -8.83
C LEU A 98 1.40 16.59 -7.78
N SER A 99 2.49 15.87 -8.06
CA SER A 99 3.64 15.80 -7.15
C SER A 99 4.27 17.17 -6.92
N THR A 100 4.38 18.02 -7.94
CA THR A 100 4.88 19.41 -7.79
C THR A 100 3.93 20.26 -6.95
N LYS A 101 2.61 20.18 -7.17
CA LYS A 101 1.62 20.95 -6.39
C LYS A 101 1.60 20.55 -4.91
N LEU A 102 1.95 19.30 -4.62
CA LEU A 102 2.04 18.76 -3.26
C LEU A 102 3.45 18.88 -2.66
N ASP A 103 4.38 19.55 -3.35
CA ASP A 103 5.77 19.73 -2.93
C ASP A 103 6.50 18.40 -2.67
N LEU A 104 6.16 17.35 -3.43
CA LEU A 104 6.70 16.00 -3.27
C LEU A 104 7.94 15.75 -4.12
N VAL A 105 8.30 16.69 -5.00
CA VAL A 105 9.50 16.60 -5.84
C VAL A 105 10.53 17.63 -5.41
N ASP A 106 11.80 17.26 -5.46
CA ASP A 106 12.91 18.15 -5.19
C ASP A 106 13.29 18.99 -6.44
N PRO A 107 14.21 19.96 -6.32
CA PRO A 107 14.64 20.78 -7.46
C PRO A 107 15.33 20.00 -8.58
N ASP A 108 15.86 18.81 -8.30
CA ASP A 108 16.51 17.94 -9.28
C ASP A 108 15.51 17.01 -10.00
N GLY A 109 14.23 17.07 -9.60
CA GLY A 109 13.12 16.29 -10.17
C GLY A 109 12.95 14.90 -9.56
N GLY A 110 13.67 14.58 -8.49
CA GLY A 110 13.50 13.35 -7.69
C GLY A 110 12.49 13.53 -6.57
N LEU A 111 12.19 12.47 -5.82
CA LEU A 111 11.30 12.54 -4.66
C LEU A 111 11.90 13.39 -3.51
N HIS A 112 11.18 14.39 -3.05
CA HIS A 112 11.52 15.12 -1.83
C HIS A 112 11.16 14.28 -0.59
N HIS A 113 12.11 13.47 -0.11
CA HIS A 113 11.92 12.50 0.98
C HIS A 113 11.17 13.06 2.21
N GLY A 114 11.53 14.27 2.68
CA GLY A 114 10.93 14.87 3.88
C GLY A 114 9.43 15.14 3.70
N ASN A 115 9.09 15.91 2.67
CA ASN A 115 7.70 16.20 2.31
C ASN A 115 6.88 14.95 1.96
N ALA A 116 7.47 13.98 1.25
CA ALA A 116 6.80 12.70 0.97
C ALA A 116 6.48 11.90 2.25
N HIS A 117 7.40 11.92 3.21
CA HIS A 117 7.20 11.29 4.51
C HIS A 117 6.08 11.97 5.31
N GLU A 118 6.09 13.29 5.36
CA GLU A 118 5.07 14.06 6.06
C GLU A 118 3.71 13.96 5.37
N PHE A 119 3.66 13.90 4.04
CA PHE A 119 2.45 13.64 3.28
C PHE A 119 1.86 12.27 3.66
N ALA A 120 2.65 11.20 3.63
CA ALA A 120 2.18 9.87 4.02
C ALA A 120 1.64 9.86 5.46
N LYS A 121 2.37 10.46 6.42
CA LYS A 121 1.96 10.51 7.84
C LYS A 121 0.69 11.32 8.06
N LYS A 122 0.56 12.46 7.37
CA LYS A 122 -0.65 13.29 7.40
C LYS A 122 -1.89 12.52 6.95
N HIS A 123 -1.72 11.51 6.09
CA HIS A 123 -2.78 10.67 5.55
C HIS A 123 -2.88 9.29 6.20
N GLY A 124 -2.33 9.14 7.42
CA GLY A 124 -2.59 7.98 8.28
C GLY A 124 -1.47 6.94 8.34
N ALA A 125 -0.41 7.08 7.54
CA ALA A 125 0.75 6.20 7.65
C ALA A 125 1.47 6.42 8.99
N ASP A 126 1.89 5.33 9.64
CA ASP A 126 2.90 5.44 10.68
C ASP A 126 4.29 5.67 10.06
N ASP A 127 5.29 5.88 10.93
CA ASP A 127 6.67 6.16 10.49
C ASP A 127 7.26 5.00 9.65
N ALA A 128 6.90 3.76 10.00
CA ALA A 128 7.40 2.58 9.31
C ALA A 128 6.81 2.45 7.91
N MET A 129 5.49 2.63 7.78
CA MET A 129 4.79 2.62 6.50
C MET A 129 5.24 3.78 5.62
N ALA A 130 5.33 5.01 6.17
CA ALA A 130 5.80 6.18 5.42
C ALA A 130 7.22 5.96 4.87
N LYS A 131 8.14 5.44 5.70
CA LYS A 131 9.48 5.06 5.27
C LYS A 131 9.46 3.99 4.18
N GLN A 132 8.64 2.95 4.35
CA GLN A 132 8.53 1.86 3.37
C GLN A 132 8.04 2.36 2.01
N LEU A 133 7.05 3.25 1.98
CA LEU A 133 6.55 3.84 0.73
C LEU A 133 7.63 4.64 0.00
N ILE A 134 8.41 5.43 0.73
CA ILE A 134 9.53 6.21 0.18
C ILE A 134 10.63 5.29 -0.36
N ASP A 135 10.96 4.23 0.37
CA ASP A 135 11.97 3.26 -0.04
C ASP A 135 11.54 2.52 -1.33
N ILE A 136 10.25 2.23 -1.49
CA ILE A 136 9.68 1.67 -2.73
C ILE A 136 9.82 2.67 -3.89
N ILE A 137 9.44 3.94 -3.70
CA ILE A 137 9.55 4.95 -4.76
C ILE A 137 11.01 5.10 -5.22
N HIS A 138 11.97 5.18 -4.30
CA HIS A 138 13.39 5.24 -4.65
C HIS A 138 13.89 4.01 -5.41
N GLN A 139 13.38 2.82 -5.08
CA GLN A 139 13.70 1.62 -5.83
C GLN A 139 13.11 1.67 -7.24
N CYS A 140 11.90 2.21 -7.40
CA CYS A 140 11.27 2.41 -8.69
C CYS A 140 11.98 3.46 -9.55
N GLU A 141 12.44 4.57 -8.97
CA GLU A 141 13.28 5.56 -9.67
C GLU A 141 14.57 4.94 -10.21
N LYS A 142 15.23 4.09 -9.41
CA LYS A 142 16.49 3.43 -9.80
C LYS A 142 16.31 2.32 -10.84
N SER A 143 15.19 1.62 -10.81
CA SER A 143 14.91 0.48 -11.69
C SER A 143 14.22 0.88 -12.99
N THR A 144 13.55 2.03 -13.02
CA THR A 144 12.91 2.55 -14.23
C THR A 144 13.97 2.98 -15.24
N PRO A 145 13.94 2.46 -16.49
CA PRO A 145 14.86 2.89 -17.52
C PRO A 145 14.79 4.40 -17.75
N ARG A 146 15.95 5.04 -17.83
CA ARG A 146 16.03 6.48 -18.11
C ARG A 146 15.38 6.78 -19.47
N ASN A 147 14.55 7.81 -19.50
CA ASN A 147 13.87 8.28 -20.70
C ASN A 147 14.02 9.81 -20.79
N ASP A 148 14.18 10.34 -22.00
CA ASP A 148 14.28 11.78 -22.23
C ASP A 148 12.91 12.49 -22.07
N ASP A 149 11.80 11.78 -22.28
CA ASP A 149 10.46 12.25 -21.93
C ASP A 149 10.19 11.97 -20.45
N GLY A 150 10.27 13.03 -19.63
CA GLY A 150 10.02 12.95 -18.20
C GLY A 150 8.63 12.39 -17.84
N CYS A 151 7.61 12.61 -18.67
CA CYS A 151 6.29 12.04 -18.43
C CYS A 151 6.29 10.51 -18.59
N ILE A 152 7.01 9.99 -19.58
CA ILE A 152 7.16 8.54 -19.77
C ILE A 152 7.97 7.93 -18.62
N MET A 153 9.02 8.63 -18.17
CA MET A 153 9.80 8.20 -17.01
C MET A 153 8.93 8.14 -15.74
N MET A 154 8.16 9.19 -15.46
CA MET A 154 7.27 9.21 -14.28
C MET A 154 6.18 8.14 -14.36
N LEU A 155 5.64 7.89 -15.55
CA LEU A 155 4.68 6.81 -15.76
C LEU A 155 5.32 5.44 -15.44
N GLY A 156 6.58 5.21 -15.84
CA GLY A 156 7.32 4.00 -15.49
C GLY A 156 7.48 3.83 -13.97
N ILE A 157 7.86 4.90 -13.27
CA ILE A 157 7.98 4.91 -11.80
C ILE A 157 6.63 4.60 -11.15
N ALA A 158 5.56 5.22 -11.61
CA ALA A 158 4.21 4.99 -11.09
C ALA A 158 3.73 3.54 -11.30
N LYS A 159 4.01 2.94 -12.47
CA LYS A 159 3.71 1.51 -12.74
C LYS A 159 4.49 0.58 -11.82
N CYS A 160 5.78 0.87 -11.61
CA CYS A 160 6.60 0.12 -10.66
C CYS A 160 6.03 0.23 -9.24
N PHE A 161 5.72 1.45 -8.79
CA PHE A 161 5.14 1.68 -7.47
C PHE A 161 3.82 0.93 -7.29
N LYS A 162 2.91 1.03 -8.27
CA LYS A 162 1.67 0.24 -8.31
C LYS A 162 1.94 -1.24 -8.09
N ALA A 163 2.88 -1.83 -8.83
CA ALA A 163 3.19 -3.25 -8.74
C ALA A 163 3.70 -3.65 -7.34
N GLU A 164 4.56 -2.84 -6.72
CA GLU A 164 5.05 -3.10 -5.36
C GLU A 164 3.95 -3.00 -4.30
N ILE A 165 3.04 -2.02 -4.43
CA ILE A 165 1.89 -1.88 -3.54
C ILE A 165 0.93 -3.08 -3.66
N HIS A 166 0.73 -3.62 -4.87
CA HIS A 166 -0.03 -4.87 -5.04
C HIS A 166 0.66 -6.07 -4.39
N LYS A 167 2.00 -6.19 -4.47
CA LYS A 167 2.73 -7.28 -3.81
C LYS A 167 2.59 -7.27 -2.28
N LEU A 168 2.39 -6.09 -1.70
CA LEU A 168 2.15 -5.91 -0.26
C LEU A 168 0.69 -6.12 0.13
N ASP A 169 -0.20 -6.36 -0.84
CA ASP A 169 -1.66 -6.32 -0.66
C ASP A 169 -2.14 -5.00 -0.04
N TRP A 170 -1.51 -3.88 -0.41
CA TRP A 170 -1.87 -2.54 0.09
C TRP A 170 -2.71 -1.74 -0.91
N ALA A 171 -2.88 -2.25 -2.14
CA ALA A 171 -3.69 -1.60 -3.15
C ALA A 171 -5.16 -1.53 -2.69
N PRO A 172 -5.79 -0.33 -2.68
CA PRO A 172 -7.21 -0.19 -2.37
C PRO A 172 -8.06 -0.97 -3.38
N SER A 173 -9.15 -1.60 -2.92
CA SER A 173 -10.13 -2.18 -3.84
C SER A 173 -10.91 -1.09 -4.56
N MET A 174 -11.47 -1.41 -5.72
CA MET A 174 -12.33 -0.46 -6.45
C MET A 174 -13.55 -0.05 -5.62
N ASP A 175 -14.12 -0.98 -4.86
CA ASP A 175 -15.25 -0.70 -3.95
C ASP A 175 -14.86 0.32 -2.87
N LEU A 176 -13.63 0.22 -2.35
CA LEU A 176 -13.13 1.16 -1.35
C LEU A 176 -12.87 2.56 -1.94
N MET A 177 -12.40 2.63 -3.19
CA MET A 177 -12.15 3.90 -3.89
C MET A 177 -13.44 4.66 -4.24
N VAL A 178 -14.54 3.97 -4.55
CA VAL A 178 -15.82 4.59 -4.95
C VAL A 178 -16.51 5.32 -3.78
N GLY A 179 -16.29 4.88 -2.54
CA GLY A 179 -16.93 5.46 -1.35
C GLY A 179 -16.68 6.97 -1.15
N GLU A 180 -15.53 7.48 -1.58
CA GLU A 180 -15.12 8.88 -1.35
C GLU A 180 -15.39 9.79 -2.55
N VAL A 181 -15.37 9.26 -3.78
CA VAL A 181 -15.60 10.06 -5.02
C VAL A 181 -17.02 10.63 -5.07
N ILE A 182 -17.98 9.99 -4.39
CA ILE A 182 -19.38 10.44 -4.31
C ILE A 182 -19.55 11.57 -3.27
N ALA A 183 -18.62 11.75 -2.34
CA ALA A 183 -18.71 12.74 -1.27
C ALA A 183 -18.22 14.15 -1.67
N GLU A 184 -17.51 14.28 -2.79
CA GLU A 184 -16.93 15.55 -3.28
C GLU A 184 -17.60 16.10 -4.56
N VAL A 185 -18.81 15.63 -4.90
CA VAL A 185 -19.65 16.20 -5.99
C VAL A 185 -20.78 17.08 -5.47
#